data_AF-I1PLH4-F1
#
_entry.id   AF-I1PLH4-F1
#
_cell.length_a   1.000
_cell.length_b   1.000
_cell.length_c   1.000
_cell.angle_alpha   90.00
_cell.angle_beta   90.00
_cell.angle_gamma   90.00
#
_symmetry.space_group_name_H-M   'P 1'
#
loop_
_entity.id
_entity.type
_entity.pdbx_description
1 polymer ?
#
loop_
_entity_poly.entity_id
_entity_poly.type
_entity_poly.pdbx_seq_one_letter_code
_entity_poly.pdbx_strand_id
1 'polypeptide(L)' 'AAEEETVEVDDVEVAHHVHAEEHVVAGPSGEMLKVLDVTDEVDVHEHIVRHEHERERDVVEREG' A
#
# COMPACT_ATOMS: atom_id res chain seq x y z
N ALA A 1 -4.18 -23.30 24.26
CA ALA A 1 -3.47 -22.03 24.00
C ALA A 1 -3.75 -21.68 22.56
N ALA A 2 -4.37 -20.53 22.30
CA ALA A 2 -4.55 -20.04 20.94
C ALA A 2 -3.15 -19.67 20.41
N GLU A 3 -2.78 -20.21 19.27
CA GLU A 3 -1.52 -19.87 18.62
C GLU A 3 -1.62 -18.42 18.16
N GLU A 4 -0.76 -17.56 18.71
CA GLU A 4 -0.68 -16.16 18.33
C GLU A 4 0.01 -16.12 16.96
N GLU A 5 -0.79 -15.99 15.90
CA GLU A 5 -0.29 -15.79 14.53
C GLU A 5 0.43 -14.44 14.49
N THR A 6 1.76 -14.47 14.42
CA THR A 6 2.58 -13.26 14.23
C THR A 6 2.56 -12.89 12.75
N VAL A 7 1.90 -11.78 12.43
CA VAL A 7 1.90 -11.18 11.09
C VAL A 7 3.04 -10.19 11.02
N GLU A 8 3.99 -10.40 10.10
CA GLU A 8 5.10 -9.47 9.86
C GLU A 8 4.80 -8.68 8.57
N VAL A 9 4.88 -7.35 8.67
CA VAL A 9 4.81 -6.46 7.49
C VAL A 9 6.22 -6.34 6.96
N ASP A 10 6.45 -6.87 5.76
CA ASP A 10 7.80 -7.03 5.20
C ASP A 10 8.27 -5.72 4.54
N ASP A 11 7.38 -5.07 3.76
CA ASP A 11 7.69 -3.83 3.06
C ASP A 11 6.45 -2.92 2.88
N VAL A 12 6.66 -1.61 3.01
CA VAL A 12 5.68 -0.55 2.68
C VAL A 12 6.27 0.32 1.58
N GLU A 13 5.66 0.28 0.40
CA GLU A 13 6.03 1.11 -0.75
C GLU A 13 5.09 2.33 -0.82
N VAL A 14 5.68 3.53 -0.84
CA VAL A 14 4.94 4.78 -1.00
C VAL A 14 5.39 5.44 -2.30
N ALA A 15 4.44 5.68 -3.19
CA ALA A 15 4.67 6.42 -4.43
C ALA A 15 3.88 7.72 -4.41
N HIS A 16 4.54 8.81 -4.79
CA HIS A 16 3.97 10.16 -4.78
C HIS A 16 3.94 10.71 -6.20
N HIS A 17 2.76 11.12 -6.65
CA HIS A 17 2.53 11.55 -8.02
C HIS A 17 1.70 12.85 -8.02
N VAL A 18 2.13 13.82 -8.81
CA VAL A 18 1.35 15.03 -9.08
C VAL A 18 0.83 14.96 -10.50
N HIS A 19 -0.50 14.95 -10.65
CA HIS A 19 -1.17 15.02 -11.94
C HIS A 19 -1.59 16.46 -12.23
N ALA A 20 -1.39 16.92 -13.46
CA ALA A 20 -1.84 18.23 -13.89
C ALA A 20 -2.47 18.16 -15.28
N GLU A 21 -3.68 18.69 -15.42
CA GLU A 21 -4.43 18.74 -16.68
C GLU A 21 -4.75 20.19 -17.05
N GLU A 22 -4.43 20.59 -18.29
CA GLU A 22 -4.83 21.89 -18.84
C GLU A 22 -6.10 21.73 -19.67
N HIS A 23 -7.11 22.55 -19.40
CA HIS A 23 -8.32 22.61 -20.23
C HIS A 23 -8.78 24.06 -20.42
N VAL A 24 -9.63 24.30 -21.44
CA VAL A 24 -10.14 25.63 -21.79
C VAL A 24 -11.63 25.71 -21.48
N VAL A 25 -12.04 26.69 -20.67
CA VAL A 25 -13.43 26.92 -20.27
C VAL A 25 -13.93 28.27 -20.74
N ALA A 26 -15.25 28.40 -20.89
CA ALA A 26 -15.89 29.70 -21.04
C ALA A 26 -15.93 30.43 -19.69
N GLY A 27 -15.38 31.64 -19.68
CA GLY A 27 -15.42 32.56 -18.55
C GLY A 27 -16.77 33.25 -18.39
N PRO A 28 -17.00 33.92 -17.25
CA PRO A 28 -18.29 34.52 -16.91
C PRO A 28 -18.71 35.66 -17.85
N SER A 29 -17.77 36.26 -18.60
CA SER A 29 -18.05 37.33 -19.57
C SER A 29 -17.94 36.86 -21.02
N GLY A 30 -17.84 35.54 -21.26
CA GLY A 30 -17.73 34.94 -22.59
C GLY A 30 -16.30 34.87 -23.16
N GLU A 31 -15.29 35.26 -22.39
CA GLU A 31 -13.88 35.02 -22.70
C GLU A 31 -13.50 33.53 -22.55
N MET A 32 -12.46 33.06 -23.24
CA MET A 32 -11.93 31.72 -23.02
C MET A 32 -10.79 31.76 -22.00
N LEU A 33 -10.89 30.96 -20.93
CA LEU A 33 -9.90 30.88 -19.86
C LEU A 33 -9.17 29.54 -19.95
N LYS A 34 -7.85 29.57 -19.76
CA LYS A 34 -7.07 28.36 -19.48
C LYS A 34 -7.16 28.05 -17.99
N VAL A 35 -7.55 26.83 -17.68
CA VAL A 35 -7.62 26.30 -16.32
C VAL A 35 -6.60 25.17 -16.22
N LEU A 36 -5.88 25.15 -15.10
CA LEU A 36 -4.95 24.08 -14.75
C LEU A 36 -5.51 23.40 -13.51
N ASP A 37 -5.97 22.16 -13.67
CA ASP A 37 -6.31 21.30 -12.56
C ASP A 37 -5.04 20.61 -12.09
N VAL A 38 -4.77 20.64 -10.78
CA VAL A 38 -3.63 19.97 -10.18
C VAL A 38 -4.15 19.04 -9.10
N THR A 39 -3.86 17.76 -9.23
CA THR A 39 -4.20 16.72 -8.27
C THR A 39 -2.93 16.14 -7.69
N ASP A 40 -2.88 16.09 -6.36
CA ASP A 40 -1.77 15.51 -5.61
C ASP A 40 -2.20 14.14 -5.09
N GLU A 41 -1.51 13.07 -5.51
CA GLU A 41 -1.88 11.68 -5.26
C GLU A 41 -0.73 10.94 -4.56
N VAL A 42 -1.08 10.18 -3.52
CA VAL A 42 -0.15 9.33 -2.78
C VAL A 42 -0.68 7.90 -2.83
N ASP A 43 0.07 7.00 -3.46
CA ASP A 43 -0.22 5.58 -3.52
C ASP A 43 0.58 4.85 -2.44
N VAL A 44 -0.10 4.07 -1.60
CA VAL A 44 0.53 3.25 -0.55
C VAL A 44 0.23 1.79 -0.81
N HIS A 45 1.28 1.00 -1.02
CA HIS A 45 1.21 -0.44 -1.20
C HIS A 45 1.88 -1.13 -0.01
N GLU A 46 1.14 -1.99 0.67
CA GLU A 46 1.62 -2.79 1.79
C GLU A 46 1.68 -4.26 1.38
N HIS A 47 2.82 -4.91 1.66
CA HIS A 47 2.97 -6.36 1.49
C HIS A 47 3.04 -7.04 2.86
N ILE A 48 2.04 -7.88 3.13
CA ILE A 48 1.93 -8.65 4.37
C ILE A 48 2.33 -10.10 4.11
N VAL A 49 3.34 -10.59 4.84
CA VAL A 49 3.76 -11.99 4.79
C VAL A 49 3.32 -12.68 6.09
N ARG A 50 2.66 -13.84 5.97
CA ARG A 50 2.32 -14.69 7.11
C ARG A 50 3.32 -15.84 7.17
N HIS A 51 4.02 -15.95 8.30
CA HIS A 51 4.87 -17.11 8.58
C HIS A 51 4.08 -18.13 9.41
N GLU A 52 3.83 -19.33 8.85
CA GLU A 52 3.42 -20.49 9.65
C GLU A 52 4.64 -20.99 10.42
N HIS A 53 4.59 -20.87 11.75
CA HIS A 53 5.60 -21.46 12.64
C HIS A 53 5.42 -22.99 12.65
N GLU A 54 6.15 -23.72 11.79
CA GLU A 54 6.31 -25.16 11.96
C GLU A 54 7.13 -25.41 13.24
N ARG A 55 6.46 -25.79 14.33
CA ARG A 55 7.16 -26.29 15.52
C ARG A 55 7.78 -27.64 15.17
N GLU A 56 9.11 -27.68 15.02
CA GLU A 56 9.88 -28.92 15.11
C GLU A 56 9.58 -29.57 16.47
N ARG A 57 8.75 -30.61 16.46
CA ARG A 57 8.64 -31.54 17.58
C ARG A 57 9.83 -32.49 17.49
N ASP A 58 10.92 -32.16 18.15
CA ASP A 58 11.92 -33.15 18.54
C ASP A 58 11.26 -34.16 19.48
N VAL A 59 10.72 -35.24 18.91
CA VAL A 59 10.42 -36.45 19.66
C VAL A 59 11.76 -37.10 19.95
N VAL A 60 12.34 -36.79 21.11
CA VAL A 60 13.43 -37.58 21.68
C VAL A 60 12.85 -38.92 22.10
N GLU A 61 12.70 -39.84 21.15
CA GLU A 61 12.66 -41.28 21.45
C GLU A 61 14.07 -41.68 21.89
N ARG A 62 14.38 -41.54 23.18
CA ARG A 62 15.46 -42.31 23.80
C ARG A 62 14.85 -43.51 24.51
N GLU A 63 14.79 -44.56 23.71
CA GLU A 63 15.03 -45.97 24.02
C GLU A 63 15.36 -46.35 25.47
N GLY A 64 14.70 -47.41 25.94
CA GLY A 64 15.36 -48.52 26.65
C GLY A 64 15.52 -48.43 28.16
#